data_AF-A0A6V7JCC6-F1
#
_entry.id   AF-A0A6V7JCC6-F1
#
_cell.length_a   1.000
_cell.length_b   1.000
_cell.length_c   1.000
_cell.angle_alpha   90.00
_cell.angle_beta   90.00
_cell.angle_gamma   90.00
#
_symmetry.space_group_name_H-M   'P 1'
#
loop_
_entity.id
_entity.type
_entity.pdbx_description
1 polymer ?
#
loop_
_entity_poly.entity_id
_entity_poly.type
_entity_poly.pdbx_seq_one_letter_code
_entity_poly.pdbx_strand_id
1 'polypeptide(L)'
;PLKRWMLSVTYVIPVEYKPKLLLFWLTGTYAKDMELIPERLLRNQTIWFLQKFFGNHYNITLPTEMQRTTWNTNDNFRGTYSYITVEAFNSRRGNRDLMEPIMHQDKPIVQFAGEATNLRRYSTVHGAIESGWREADRLIELYKKKNMWKIVDNLSP
;
A
#
# COMPACT_ATOMS: atom_id res chain seq x y z
N PRO A 1 16.28 -2.89 21.20
CA PRO A 1 17.58 -3.51 20.85
C PRO A 1 17.90 -3.32 19.36
N LEU A 2 19.17 -3.20 18.96
CA LEU A 2 19.57 -2.93 17.57
C LEU A 2 19.19 -4.03 16.56
N LYS A 3 18.79 -5.22 17.02
CA LYS A 3 18.31 -6.35 16.20
C LYS A 3 16.79 -6.55 16.26
N ARG A 4 16.04 -5.63 16.87
CA ARG A 4 14.60 -5.77 17.14
C ARG A 4 13.78 -6.01 15.86
N TRP A 5 14.20 -5.40 14.75
CA TRP A 5 13.56 -5.58 13.45
C TRP A 5 13.48 -7.04 12.99
N MET A 6 14.40 -7.90 13.43
CA MET A 6 14.38 -9.33 13.07
C MET A 6 13.12 -10.04 13.56
N LEU A 7 12.48 -9.53 14.63
CA LEU A 7 11.21 -10.05 15.14
C LEU A 7 10.04 -9.83 14.15
N SER A 8 10.22 -8.96 13.17
CA SER A 8 9.25 -8.75 12.09
C SER A 8 9.42 -9.72 10.92
N VAL A 9 10.52 -10.48 10.84
CA VAL A 9 10.74 -11.43 9.75
C VAL A 9 9.71 -12.56 9.86
N THR A 10 8.80 -12.60 8.89
CA THR A 10 7.73 -13.62 8.82
C THR A 10 8.22 -14.87 8.10
N TYR A 11 8.87 -14.67 6.96
CA TYR A 11 9.45 -15.75 6.18
C TYR A 11 10.60 -15.25 5.33
N VAL A 12 11.47 -16.18 4.95
CA VAL A 12 12.55 -15.99 3.99
C VAL A 12 12.39 -17.07 2.93
N ILE A 13 12.23 -16.66 1.67
CA ILE A 13 11.96 -17.59 0.58
C ILE A 13 12.88 -17.31 -0.62
N PRO A 14 13.25 -18.34 -1.40
CA PRO A 14 13.80 -18.13 -2.73
C PRO A 14 12.74 -17.54 -3.66
N VAL A 15 13.16 -16.66 -4.56
CA VAL A 15 12.26 -16.11 -5.58
C VAL A 15 12.14 -17.08 -6.75
N GLU A 16 10.90 -17.37 -7.16
CA GLU A 16 10.62 -18.30 -8.26
C GLU A 16 11.37 -17.90 -9.53
N TYR A 17 11.94 -18.89 -10.22
CA TYR A 17 12.79 -18.72 -11.41
C TYR A 17 14.05 -17.84 -11.19
N LYS A 18 14.41 -17.50 -9.94
CA LYS A 18 15.60 -16.70 -9.59
C LYS A 18 16.38 -17.36 -8.44
N PRO A 19 17.14 -18.44 -8.71
CA PRO A 19 17.73 -19.30 -7.68
C PRO A 19 18.79 -18.61 -6.79
N LYS A 20 19.32 -17.46 -7.18
CA LYS A 20 20.29 -16.66 -6.41
C LYS A 20 19.68 -15.45 -5.71
N LEU A 21 18.34 -15.35 -5.67
CA LEU A 21 17.63 -14.26 -5.04
C LEU A 21 16.79 -14.78 -3.86
N LEU A 22 17.05 -14.23 -2.68
CA LEU A 22 16.26 -14.46 -1.48
C LEU A 22 15.40 -13.23 -1.17
N LEU A 23 14.14 -13.46 -0.82
CA LEU A 23 13.21 -12.44 -0.35
C LEU A 23 12.98 -12.61 1.14
N PHE A 24 13.22 -11.54 1.89
CA PHE A 24 12.84 -11.42 3.29
C PHE A 24 11.50 -10.69 3.36
N TRP A 25 10.50 -11.34 3.94
CA TRP A 25 9.19 -10.72 4.17
C TRP A 25 9.07 -10.29 5.62
N LEU A 26 8.83 -8.99 5.84
CA LEU A 26 8.71 -8.41 7.17
C LEU A 26 7.27 -7.90 7.39
N THR A 27 6.74 -8.13 8.59
CA THR A 27 5.41 -7.65 9.00
C THR A 27 5.43 -7.07 10.42
N GLY A 28 4.39 -6.33 10.77
CA GLY A 28 4.21 -5.79 12.12
C GLY A 28 5.06 -4.55 12.42
N THR A 29 5.04 -4.15 13.70
CA THR A 29 5.52 -2.83 14.13
C THR A 29 7.03 -2.64 14.01
N TYR A 30 7.83 -3.70 14.07
CA TYR A 30 9.30 -3.62 13.96
C TYR A 30 9.82 -3.60 12.52
N ALA A 31 8.93 -3.69 11.51
CA ALA A 31 9.33 -3.49 10.12
C ALA A 31 9.87 -2.06 9.91
N LYS A 32 9.29 -1.06 10.60
CA LYS A 32 9.80 0.31 10.59
C LYS A 32 11.21 0.43 11.19
N ASP A 33 11.54 -0.36 12.20
CA ASP A 33 12.87 -0.37 12.80
C ASP A 33 13.94 -0.81 11.76
N MET A 34 13.59 -1.72 10.83
CA MET A 34 14.47 -2.12 9.71
C MET A 34 14.75 -0.95 8.76
N GLU A 35 13.73 -0.12 8.49
CA GLU A 35 13.86 1.02 7.58
C GLU A 35 14.81 2.10 8.14
N LEU A 36 14.83 2.26 9.46
CA LEU A 36 15.56 3.34 10.15
C LEU A 36 17.04 3.05 10.41
N ILE A 37 17.47 1.79 10.39
CA ILE A 37 18.89 1.45 10.63
C ILE A 37 19.77 1.71 9.40
N PRO A 38 21.08 1.97 9.56
CA PRO A 38 21.98 2.12 8.41
C PRO A 38 22.09 0.86 7.55
N GLU A 39 22.27 1.03 6.24
CA GLU A 39 22.32 -0.08 5.27
C GLU A 39 23.43 -1.10 5.59
N ARG A 40 24.63 -0.63 5.95
CA ARG A 40 25.74 -1.51 6.37
C ARG A 40 25.37 -2.36 7.58
N LEU A 41 24.65 -1.79 8.55
CA LEU A 41 24.22 -2.51 9.74
C LEU A 41 23.17 -3.57 9.38
N LEU A 42 22.18 -3.19 8.55
CA LEU A 42 21.17 -4.13 8.05
C LEU A 42 21.81 -5.30 7.30
N ARG A 43 22.80 -5.04 6.43
CA ARG A 43 23.51 -6.06 5.65
C ARG A 43 24.21 -7.06 6.55
N ASN A 44 25.01 -6.56 7.50
CA ASN A 44 25.73 -7.41 8.45
C ASN A 44 24.78 -8.24 9.32
N GLN A 45 23.70 -7.62 9.78
CA GLN A 45 22.68 -8.28 10.60
C GLN A 45 21.89 -9.34 9.82
N THR A 46 21.60 -9.09 8.55
CA THR A 46 20.94 -10.06 7.66
C THR A 46 21.84 -11.26 7.38
N ILE A 47 23.12 -11.05 7.11
CA ILE A 47 24.10 -12.15 6.95
C ILE A 47 24.21 -12.95 8.25
N TRP A 48 24.29 -12.28 9.40
CA TRP A 48 24.31 -12.93 10.71
C TRP A 48 23.04 -13.78 10.94
N PHE A 49 21.86 -13.26 10.57
CA PHE A 49 20.60 -14.00 10.67
C PHE A 49 20.67 -15.28 9.83
N LEU A 50 21.07 -15.16 8.56
CA LEU A 50 21.21 -16.31 7.66
C LEU A 50 22.19 -17.34 8.24
N GLN A 51 23.38 -16.92 8.67
CA GLN A 51 24.37 -17.79 9.28
C GLN A 51 23.85 -18.47 10.56
N LYS A 52 23.15 -17.74 11.41
CA LYS A 52 22.63 -18.25 12.69
C LYS A 52 21.62 -19.37 12.50
N PHE A 53 20.74 -19.27 11.51
CA PHE A 53 19.64 -20.23 11.29
C PHE A 53 19.95 -21.29 10.23
N PHE A 54 20.78 -20.99 9.24
CA PHE A 54 21.03 -21.86 8.08
C PHE A 54 22.50 -22.26 7.90
N GLY A 55 23.44 -21.65 8.63
CA GLY A 55 24.88 -21.85 8.43
C GLY A 55 25.38 -23.26 8.76
N ASN A 56 24.65 -24.01 9.59
CA ASN A 56 24.98 -25.42 9.89
C ASN A 56 24.60 -26.38 8.75
N HIS A 57 23.71 -25.97 7.85
CA HIS A 57 23.19 -26.82 6.77
C HIS A 57 23.67 -26.38 5.40
N TYR A 58 24.04 -25.11 5.24
CA TYR A 58 24.38 -24.52 3.95
C TYR A 58 25.65 -23.69 4.05
N ASN A 59 26.45 -23.72 2.99
CA ASN A 59 27.55 -22.78 2.82
C ASN A 59 27.01 -21.42 2.34
N ILE A 60 26.76 -20.51 3.28
CA ILE A 60 26.15 -19.21 2.98
C ILE A 60 27.23 -18.23 2.50
N THR A 61 27.22 -17.94 1.20
CA THR A 61 28.07 -16.91 0.60
C THR A 61 27.53 -15.50 0.84
N LEU A 62 28.40 -14.50 0.78
CA LEU A 62 27.97 -13.10 0.89
C LEU A 62 27.09 -12.71 -0.31
N PRO A 63 25.98 -11.98 -0.09
CA PRO A 63 25.17 -11.49 -1.19
C PRO A 63 25.96 -10.45 -1.98
N THR A 64 25.84 -10.46 -3.30
CA THR A 64 26.40 -9.42 -4.17
C THR A 64 25.74 -8.08 -3.86
N GLU A 65 24.40 -8.07 -3.86
CA GLU A 65 23.57 -6.90 -3.62
C GLU A 65 22.49 -7.18 -2.57
N MET A 66 22.05 -6.13 -1.87
CA MET A 66 20.94 -6.20 -0.92
C MET A 66 20.09 -4.94 -1.06
N GLN A 67 18.81 -5.11 -1.41
CA GLN A 67 17.86 -4.02 -1.51
C GLN A 67 16.85 -4.10 -0.35
N ARG A 68 16.47 -2.93 0.16
CA ARG A 68 15.42 -2.78 1.16
C ARG A 68 14.35 -1.83 0.65
N THR A 69 13.10 -2.11 1.00
CA THR A 69 12.00 -1.16 0.82
C THR A 69 11.84 -0.31 2.08
N THR A 70 11.39 0.93 1.91
CA THR A 70 11.13 1.85 3.02
C THR A 70 9.72 2.43 2.95
N TRP A 71 8.70 1.56 2.83
CA TRP A 71 7.32 1.96 2.58
C TRP A 71 6.76 2.86 3.68
N ASN A 72 7.10 2.60 4.96
CA ASN A 72 6.57 3.36 6.09
C ASN A 72 7.20 4.75 6.21
N THR A 73 8.51 4.86 6.01
CA THR A 73 9.26 6.12 6.13
C THR A 73 9.32 6.93 4.84
N ASN A 74 8.82 6.41 3.71
CA ASN A 74 8.70 7.16 2.47
C ASN A 74 7.53 8.16 2.54
N ASP A 75 7.82 9.45 2.32
CA ASP A 75 6.86 10.55 2.44
C ASP A 75 5.67 10.46 1.48
N ASN A 76 5.82 9.77 0.34
CA ASN A 76 4.75 9.61 -0.66
C ASN A 76 3.81 8.44 -0.35
N PHE A 77 4.24 7.45 0.45
CA PHE A 77 3.45 6.24 0.72
C PHE A 77 3.01 6.13 2.18
N ARG A 78 3.88 6.46 3.14
CA ARG A 78 3.62 6.45 4.59
C ARG A 78 3.06 5.12 5.13
N GLY A 79 3.32 4.03 4.42
CA GLY A 79 2.72 2.71 4.66
C GLY A 79 2.76 1.85 3.40
N THR A 80 2.29 0.61 3.52
CA THR A 80 2.25 -0.34 2.40
C THR A 80 0.90 -0.30 1.68
N TYR A 81 -0.17 -0.61 2.40
CA TYR A 81 -1.54 -0.68 1.91
C TYR A 81 -2.49 -0.59 3.11
N SER A 82 -3.73 -0.17 2.86
CA SER A 82 -4.75 -0.01 3.89
C SER A 82 -5.15 -1.35 4.51
N TYR A 83 -5.70 -1.29 5.72
CA TYR A 83 -6.43 -2.38 6.36
C TYR A 83 -7.47 -1.77 7.31
N ILE A 84 -8.53 -2.52 7.63
CA ILE A 84 -9.54 -2.06 8.58
C ILE A 84 -9.04 -2.32 10.00
N THR A 85 -8.83 -1.26 10.76
CA THR A 85 -8.48 -1.37 12.18
C THR A 85 -9.70 -1.76 13.02
N VAL A 86 -9.47 -2.31 14.22
CA VAL A 86 -10.54 -2.60 15.18
C VAL A 86 -11.32 -1.33 15.53
N GLU A 87 -10.62 -0.20 15.66
CA GLU A 87 -11.23 1.11 15.93
C GLU A 87 -12.13 1.58 14.78
N ALA A 88 -11.66 1.47 13.53
CA ALA A 88 -12.43 1.82 12.34
C ALA A 88 -13.71 0.96 12.24
N PHE A 89 -13.58 -0.35 12.44
CA PHE A 89 -14.71 -1.27 12.48
C PHE A 89 -15.74 -0.89 13.56
N ASN A 90 -15.29 -0.66 14.80
CA ASN A 90 -16.16 -0.32 15.93
C ASN A 90 -16.85 1.03 15.76
N SER A 91 -16.16 2.02 15.19
CA SER A 91 -16.71 3.34 14.90
C SER A 91 -17.57 3.39 13.63
N ARG A 92 -17.69 2.27 12.90
CA ARG A 92 -18.36 2.16 11.60
C ARG A 92 -17.83 3.17 10.58
N ARG A 93 -16.54 3.49 10.69
CA ARG A 93 -15.81 4.35 9.75
C ARG A 93 -14.83 3.52 8.94
N GLY A 94 -14.60 3.87 7.69
CA GLY A 94 -13.62 3.17 6.86
C GLY A 94 -13.73 3.50 5.38
N ASN A 95 -13.58 2.48 4.53
CA ASN A 95 -13.53 2.65 3.08
C ASN A 95 -14.78 3.35 2.50
N ARG A 96 -15.95 3.20 3.15
CA ARG A 96 -17.20 3.87 2.75
C ARG A 96 -17.08 5.39 2.90
N ASP A 97 -16.52 5.88 4.00
CA ASP A 97 -16.34 7.32 4.19
C ASP A 97 -15.28 7.87 3.24
N LEU A 98 -14.21 7.08 3.00
CA LEU A 98 -13.11 7.48 2.12
C LEU A 98 -13.50 7.57 0.64
N MET A 99 -14.58 6.92 0.21
CA MET A 99 -15.04 6.98 -1.19
C MET A 99 -16.08 8.08 -1.46
N GLU A 100 -16.59 8.72 -0.41
CA GLU A 100 -17.56 9.80 -0.55
C GLU A 100 -16.88 11.07 -1.09
N PRO A 101 -17.42 11.70 -2.14
CA PRO A 101 -16.89 12.95 -2.64
C PRO A 101 -17.20 14.11 -1.70
N ILE A 102 -16.38 15.16 -1.74
CA ILE A 102 -16.74 16.44 -1.13
C ILE A 102 -17.70 17.16 -2.08
N MET A 103 -18.89 17.46 -1.58
CA MET A 103 -19.97 18.09 -2.36
C MET A 103 -20.04 19.60 -2.07
N HIS A 104 -20.30 20.39 -3.11
CA HIS A 104 -20.68 21.79 -3.00
C HIS A 104 -21.82 22.09 -3.97
N GLN A 105 -22.98 22.53 -3.46
CA GLN A 105 -24.19 22.79 -4.26
C GLN A 105 -24.52 21.61 -5.20
N ASP A 106 -24.63 20.40 -4.64
CA ASP A 106 -24.90 19.14 -5.35
C ASP A 106 -23.90 18.75 -6.45
N LYS A 107 -22.71 19.37 -6.44
CA LYS A 107 -21.61 19.04 -7.35
C LYS A 107 -20.44 18.44 -6.58
N PRO A 108 -19.89 17.30 -7.00
CA PRO A 108 -18.66 16.78 -6.42
C PRO A 108 -17.48 17.66 -6.84
N ILE A 109 -16.88 18.36 -5.88
CA ILE A 109 -15.73 19.26 -6.11
C ILE A 109 -14.39 18.57 -5.83
N VAL A 110 -14.40 17.53 -4.98
CA VAL A 110 -13.24 16.67 -4.72
C VAL A 110 -13.72 15.23 -4.70
N GLN A 111 -12.98 14.36 -5.37
CA GLN A 111 -13.27 12.93 -5.48
C GLN A 111 -12.05 12.14 -5.05
N PHE A 112 -12.29 10.93 -4.53
CA PHE A 112 -11.26 10.07 -3.98
C PHE A 112 -11.28 8.71 -4.67
N ALA A 113 -10.14 8.35 -5.24
CA ALA A 113 -9.86 7.03 -5.78
C ALA A 113 -8.59 6.46 -5.12
N GLY A 114 -8.33 5.19 -5.34
CA GLY A 114 -7.22 4.45 -4.76
C GLY A 114 -7.70 3.25 -3.96
N GLU A 115 -6.77 2.35 -3.63
CA GLU A 115 -7.08 1.06 -3.00
C GLU A 115 -7.93 1.21 -1.72
N ALA A 116 -7.63 2.23 -0.91
CA ALA A 116 -8.31 2.48 0.36
C ALA A 116 -9.77 2.95 0.19
N THR A 117 -10.22 3.26 -1.02
CA THR A 117 -11.58 3.72 -1.32
C THR A 117 -12.46 2.61 -1.91
N ASN A 118 -11.97 1.38 -2.02
CA ASN A 118 -12.76 0.24 -2.51
C ASN A 118 -13.35 -0.55 -1.33
N LEU A 119 -14.68 -0.71 -1.31
CA LEU A 119 -15.39 -1.39 -0.21
C LEU A 119 -15.04 -2.88 -0.06
N ARG A 120 -14.74 -3.56 -1.16
CA ARG A 120 -14.59 -5.03 -1.17
C ARG A 120 -13.17 -5.49 -1.43
N ARG A 121 -12.39 -4.68 -2.14
CA ARG A 121 -11.08 -5.05 -2.68
C ARG A 121 -10.00 -4.02 -2.29
N TYR A 122 -10.11 -3.44 -1.10
CA TYR A 122 -9.04 -2.63 -0.52
C TYR A 122 -7.76 -3.47 -0.34
N SER A 123 -6.63 -2.80 -0.19
CA SER A 123 -5.27 -3.36 -0.17
C SER A 123 -4.79 -3.99 -1.48
N THR A 124 -5.49 -3.78 -2.60
CA THR A 124 -5.17 -4.43 -3.87
C THR A 124 -5.05 -3.46 -5.04
N VAL A 125 -4.27 -3.85 -6.05
CA VAL A 125 -4.12 -3.11 -7.30
C VAL A 125 -5.43 -3.06 -8.08
N HIS A 126 -6.14 -4.17 -8.20
CA HIS A 126 -7.40 -4.21 -8.94
C HIS A 126 -8.48 -3.37 -8.25
N GLY A 127 -8.52 -3.33 -6.91
CA GLY A 127 -9.41 -2.43 -6.19
C GLY A 127 -9.11 -0.95 -6.43
N ALA A 128 -7.82 -0.59 -6.55
CA ALA A 128 -7.42 0.75 -6.95
C ALA A 128 -7.89 1.10 -8.38
N ILE A 129 -7.71 0.18 -9.34
CA ILE A 129 -8.19 0.37 -10.73
C ILE A 129 -9.70 0.57 -10.76
N GLU A 130 -10.47 -0.31 -10.12
CA GLU A 130 -11.93 -0.22 -10.06
C GLU A 130 -12.41 1.10 -9.43
N SER A 131 -11.76 1.55 -8.36
CA SER A 131 -12.08 2.84 -7.75
C SER A 131 -11.79 4.03 -8.68
N GLY A 132 -10.75 3.93 -9.52
CA GLY A 132 -10.44 4.92 -10.53
C GLY A 132 -11.52 5.02 -11.59
N TRP A 133 -12.02 3.88 -12.09
CA TRP A 133 -13.15 3.85 -13.03
C TRP A 133 -14.42 4.43 -12.41
N ARG A 134 -14.72 4.07 -11.16
CA ARG A 134 -15.88 4.62 -10.43
C ARG A 134 -15.88 6.15 -10.39
N GLU A 135 -14.75 6.78 -10.05
CA GLU A 135 -14.67 8.24 -10.01
C GLU A 135 -14.65 8.87 -11.42
N ALA A 136 -14.08 8.18 -12.42
CA ALA A 136 -14.16 8.62 -13.80
C ALA A 136 -15.60 8.63 -14.34
N ASP A 137 -16.38 7.57 -14.05
CA ASP A 137 -17.79 7.48 -14.43
C ASP A 137 -18.63 8.57 -13.75
N ARG A 138 -18.37 8.83 -12.45
CA ARG A 138 -19.00 9.94 -11.70
C ARG A 138 -18.76 11.30 -12.38
N LEU A 139 -17.55 11.56 -12.86
CA LEU A 139 -17.23 12.77 -13.63
C LEU A 139 -17.97 12.80 -14.98
N ILE A 140 -17.95 11.70 -15.72
CA ILE A 140 -18.64 11.59 -17.01
C ILE A 140 -20.13 11.90 -16.85
N GLU A 141 -20.79 11.32 -15.85
CA GLU A 141 -22.20 11.58 -15.55
C GLU A 141 -22.47 13.04 -15.17
N LEU A 142 -21.61 13.64 -14.34
CA LEU A 142 -21.73 15.05 -13.96
C LEU A 142 -21.70 15.96 -15.20
N TYR A 143 -20.75 15.75 -16.10
CA TYR A 143 -20.60 16.56 -17.31
C TYR A 143 -21.71 16.30 -18.33
N LYS A 144 -22.19 15.05 -18.46
CA LYS A 144 -23.37 14.72 -19.28
C LYS A 144 -24.60 15.47 -18.79
N LYS A 145 -24.90 15.44 -17.48
CA LYS A 145 -26.01 16.20 -16.89
C LYS A 145 -25.86 17.69 -17.20
N LYS A 146 -24.68 18.28 -16.95
CA LYS A 146 -24.41 19.70 -17.24
C LYS A 146 -24.68 20.07 -18.71
N ASN A 147 -24.32 19.20 -19.65
CA ASN A 147 -24.58 19.43 -21.06
C ASN A 147 -26.07 19.30 -21.41
N MET A 148 -26.81 18.39 -20.78
CA MET A 148 -28.27 18.33 -20.94
C MET A 148 -28.96 19.60 -20.45
N TRP A 149 -28.59 20.11 -19.26
CA TRP A 149 -29.18 21.35 -18.73
C TRP A 149 -28.94 22.54 -19.67
N LYS A 150 -27.74 22.66 -20.26
CA LYS A 150 -27.47 23.70 -21.28
C LYS A 150 -28.37 23.60 -22.52
N ILE A 151 -28.70 22.38 -22.95
CA ILE A 151 -29.60 22.18 -24.09
C ILE A 151 -31.02 22.60 -23.72
N VAL A 152 -31.49 22.24 -22.52
CA VAL A 152 -32.82 22.63 -22.03
C VAL A 152 -32.93 24.14 -21.82
N ASP A 153 -31.91 24.79 -21.26
CA ASP A 153 -31.87 26.24 -21.09
C ASP A 153 -31.93 26.98 -22.45
N ASN A 154 -31.27 26.44 -23.49
CA ASN A 154 -31.29 27.01 -24.84
C ASN A 154 -32.60 26.73 -25.62
N LEU A 155 -33.44 25.80 -25.14
CA LEU A 155 -34.72 25.43 -25.76
C LEU A 155 -35.93 26.00 -24.99
N SER A 156 -35.69 26.70 -23.88
CA SER A 156 -36.73 27.40 -23.13
C SER A 156 -36.94 28.79 -23.77
N PRO A 157 -38.19 29.20 -24.04
CA PRO A 157 -38.49 30.45 -24.76
C PRO A 157 -38.11 31.72 -24.00
#